data_AF-A0A6P2CZB4-F1
#
_entry.id   AF-A0A6P2CZB4-F1
#
_cell.length_a   1.000
_cell.length_b   1.000
_cell.length_c   1.000
_cell.angle_alpha   90.00
_cell.angle_beta   90.00
_cell.angle_gamma   90.00
#
_symmetry.space_group_name_H-M   'P 1'
#
loop_
_entity.id
_entity.type
_entity.pdbx_description
1 polymer ?
#
loop_
_entity_poly.entity_id
_entity_poly.type
_entity_poly.pdbx_seq_one_letter_code
_entity_poly.pdbx_strand_id
1 'polypeptide(L)'
;MRRADHAGYLQADALAQYEGLYRTSRVTHVCCWAHARRKFVATHEAGDERAARALELIGQLYAVERALPLLLAPSDDPGAAEQRRAREEQRRAARVRESEGI
;
A
#
# COMPACT_ATOMS: atom_id res chain seq x y z
N MET A 1 18.04 5.41 -3.14
CA MET A 1 17.24 4.22 -3.52
C MET A 1 16.98 4.27 -5.01
N ARG A 2 17.74 3.52 -5.82
CA ARG A 2 17.54 3.42 -7.28
C ARG A 2 16.21 2.70 -7.52
N ARG A 3 15.24 3.40 -8.12
CA ARG A 3 13.85 2.92 -8.28
C ARG A 3 13.60 2.12 -9.57
N ALA A 4 14.61 1.97 -10.43
CA ALA A 4 14.41 1.50 -11.80
C ALA A 4 14.47 -0.03 -11.99
N ASP A 5 15.01 -0.79 -11.02
CA ASP A 5 15.39 -2.20 -11.24
C ASP A 5 14.66 -3.22 -10.35
N HIS A 6 13.55 -2.84 -9.70
CA HIS A 6 12.84 -3.77 -8.83
C HIS A 6 12.16 -4.89 -9.65
N ALA A 7 12.44 -6.14 -9.28
CA ALA A 7 11.75 -7.33 -9.77
C ALA A 7 11.20 -8.11 -8.57
N GLY A 8 9.97 -8.61 -8.67
CA GLY A 8 9.30 -9.33 -7.58
C GLY A 8 7.83 -8.97 -7.43
N TYR A 9 7.32 -9.09 -6.19
CA TYR A 9 5.91 -8.85 -5.88
C TYR A 9 5.71 -7.42 -5.36
N LEU A 10 4.74 -6.70 -5.92
CA LEU A 10 4.34 -5.38 -5.46
C LEU A 10 2.91 -5.40 -4.92
N GLN A 11 2.78 -5.15 -3.63
CA GLN A 11 1.50 -4.99 -2.94
C GLN A 11 1.01 -3.55 -3.06
N ALA A 12 -0.04 -3.31 -3.85
CA ALA A 12 -0.63 -1.99 -4.05
C ALA A 12 -2.15 -2.08 -4.29
N ASP A 13 -2.85 -0.98 -4.06
CA ASP A 13 -4.31 -0.85 -4.10
C ASP A 13 -4.91 -0.70 -5.50
N ALA A 14 -4.20 -1.19 -6.52
CA ALA A 14 -4.60 -1.15 -7.94
C ALA A 14 -4.88 0.28 -8.46
N LEU A 15 -4.32 1.30 -7.82
CA LEU A 15 -4.38 2.66 -8.32
C LEU A 15 -3.73 2.76 -9.71
N ALA A 16 -4.41 3.47 -10.64
CA ALA A 16 -4.02 3.55 -12.05
C ALA A 16 -2.58 4.04 -12.27
N GLN A 17 -2.05 4.84 -11.33
CA GLN A 17 -0.68 5.35 -11.38
C GLN A 17 0.37 4.23 -11.26
N TYR A 18 0.01 3.05 -10.75
CA TYR A 18 0.91 1.91 -10.64
C TYR A 18 0.87 0.97 -11.85
N GLU A 19 -0.11 1.10 -12.75
CA GLU A 19 -0.28 0.22 -13.93
C GLU A 19 1.00 0.11 -14.77
N GLY A 20 1.70 1.22 -14.95
CA GLY A 20 2.97 1.27 -15.68
C GLY A 20 4.06 0.36 -15.10
N LEU A 21 4.01 0.04 -13.81
CA LEU A 21 5.00 -0.80 -13.12
C LEU A 21 4.81 -2.29 -13.46
N TYR A 22 3.57 -2.75 -13.63
CA TYR A 22 3.25 -4.16 -13.86
C TYR A 22 3.33 -4.56 -15.34
N ARG A 23 3.28 -3.59 -16.26
CA ARG A 23 3.34 -3.84 -17.72
C ARG A 23 4.62 -4.52 -18.18
N THR A 24 5.70 -4.46 -17.40
CA THR A 24 7.02 -4.94 -17.81
C THR A 24 7.31 -6.40 -17.41
N SER A 25 6.32 -7.14 -16.90
CA SER A 25 6.40 -8.52 -16.36
C SER A 25 7.47 -8.79 -15.28
N ARG A 26 8.31 -7.80 -14.95
CA ARG A 26 9.29 -7.86 -13.84
C ARG A 26 8.63 -7.75 -12.47
N VAL A 27 7.50 -7.08 -12.41
CA VAL A 27 6.74 -6.84 -11.18
C VAL A 27 5.40 -7.56 -11.30
N THR A 28 5.14 -8.47 -10.36
CA THR A 28 3.85 -9.12 -10.19
C THR A 28 3.01 -8.31 -9.20
N HIS A 29 1.87 -7.79 -9.66
CA HIS A 29 0.92 -7.12 -8.77
C HIS A 29 0.19 -8.15 -7.91
N VAL A 30 0.17 -7.95 -6.59
CA VAL A 30 -0.48 -8.89 -5.65
C VAL A 30 -1.69 -8.29 -4.92
N CYS A 31 -2.19 -7.12 -5.36
CA CYS A 31 -3.28 -6.37 -4.72
C CYS A 31 -2.99 -6.02 -3.24
N CYS A 32 -3.76 -5.11 -2.62
CA CYS A 32 -3.54 -4.72 -1.22
C CYS A 32 -4.55 -5.38 -0.28
N TRP A 33 -4.09 -6.24 0.63
CA TRP A 33 -4.94 -6.89 1.63
C TRP A 33 -5.65 -5.90 2.57
N ALA A 34 -5.02 -4.78 2.92
CA ALA A 34 -5.66 -3.76 3.75
C ALA A 34 -6.87 -3.12 3.05
N HIS A 35 -6.75 -2.87 1.73
CA HIS A 35 -7.85 -2.33 0.94
C HIS A 35 -8.93 -3.39 0.67
N ALA A 36 -8.54 -4.64 0.40
CA ALA A 36 -9.48 -5.75 0.26
C ALA A 36 -10.30 -5.96 1.55
N ARG A 37 -9.64 -5.95 2.73
CA ARG A 37 -10.29 -6.09 4.03
C ARG A 37 -11.39 -5.05 4.25
N ARG A 38 -11.17 -3.78 3.88
CA ARG A 38 -12.20 -2.72 4.04
C ARG A 38 -13.49 -3.04 3.28
N LYS A 39 -13.38 -3.67 2.10
CA LYS A 39 -14.56 -4.10 1.34
C LYS A 39 -15.31 -5.22 2.05
N PHE A 40 -14.59 -6.21 2.60
CA PHE A 40 -15.21 -7.28 3.38
C PHE A 40 -15.84 -6.78 4.69
N VAL A 41 -15.23 -5.80 5.37
CA VAL A 41 -15.85 -5.15 6.53
C VAL A 41 -17.19 -4.52 6.15
N ALA A 42 -17.21 -3.69 5.10
CA ALA A 42 -18.45 -3.05 4.64
C ALA A 42 -19.52 -4.07 4.23
N THR A 43 -19.13 -5.16 3.54
CA THR A 43 -20.05 -6.25 3.17
C THR A 43 -20.59 -7.00 4.39
N HIS A 44 -19.76 -7.23 5.40
CA HIS A 44 -20.19 -7.86 6.65
C HIS A 44 -21.15 -6.96 7.44
N GLU A 45 -20.86 -5.66 7.52
CA GLU A 45 -21.73 -4.65 8.14
C GLU A 45 -23.08 -4.52 7.42
N ALA A 46 -23.10 -4.78 6.10
CA ALA A 46 -24.33 -4.85 5.31
C ALA A 46 -25.12 -6.16 5.50
N GLY A 47 -24.65 -7.09 6.33
CA GLY A 47 -25.36 -8.33 6.70
C GLY A 47 -25.03 -9.57 5.85
N ASP A 48 -24.03 -9.51 4.96
CA ASP A 48 -23.60 -10.71 4.22
C ASP A 48 -22.57 -11.51 5.05
N GLU A 49 -23.04 -12.62 5.63
CA GLU A 49 -22.24 -13.50 6.49
C GLU A 49 -21.04 -14.14 5.76
N ARG A 50 -21.04 -14.24 4.42
CA ARG A 50 -19.90 -14.78 3.67
C ARG A 50 -18.63 -13.96 3.87
N ALA A 51 -18.77 -12.67 4.16
CA ALA A 51 -17.64 -11.80 4.45
C ALA A 51 -16.93 -12.15 5.77
N ALA A 52 -17.64 -12.75 6.74
CA ALA A 52 -17.05 -13.14 8.02
C ALA A 52 -15.88 -14.12 7.82
N ARG A 53 -16.06 -15.10 6.92
CA ARG A 53 -14.99 -16.07 6.61
C ARG A 53 -13.77 -15.41 5.96
N ALA A 54 -13.98 -14.44 5.08
CA ALA A 54 -12.88 -13.70 4.46
C ALA A 54 -12.12 -12.85 5.51
N LEU A 55 -12.84 -12.19 6.42
CA LEU A 55 -12.24 -11.40 7.50
C LEU A 55 -11.41 -12.26 8.45
N GLU A 56 -11.88 -13.47 8.77
CA GLU A 56 -11.15 -14.43 9.59
C GLU A 56 -9.82 -14.84 8.93
N LEU A 57 -9.85 -15.22 7.65
CA LEU A 57 -8.66 -15.62 6.89
C LEU A 57 -7.65 -14.47 6.77
N ILE A 58 -8.12 -13.25 6.50
CA ILE A 58 -7.25 -12.05 6.48
C ILE A 58 -6.65 -11.81 7.87
N GLY A 59 -7.42 -12.03 8.94
CA GLY A 59 -6.93 -11.94 10.31
C GLY A 59 -5.80 -12.93 10.61
N GLN A 60 -5.93 -14.17 10.12
CA GLN A 60 -4.88 -15.20 10.21
C GLN A 60 -3.63 -14.79 9.44
N LEU A 61 -3.77 -14.24 8.23
CA LEU A 61 -2.64 -13.71 7.46
C LEU A 61 -1.88 -12.62 8.24
N TYR A 62 -2.58 -11.65 8.81
CA TYR A 62 -1.94 -10.61 9.62
C TYR A 62 -1.31 -11.16 10.90
N ALA A 63 -1.82 -12.25 11.46
CA ALA A 63 -1.19 -12.93 12.59
C ALA A 63 0.16 -13.53 12.20
N VAL A 64 0.26 -14.14 11.01
CA VAL A 64 1.54 -14.61 10.45
C VAL A 64 2.49 -13.45 10.24
N GLU A 65 2.05 -12.35 9.61
CA GLU A 65 2.89 -11.16 9.38
C GLU A 65 3.46 -10.59 10.68
N ARG A 66 2.67 -10.52 11.76
CA ARG A 66 3.12 -10.05 13.08
C ARG A 66 4.12 -10.99 13.76
N ALA A 67 4.02 -12.30 13.50
CA ALA A 67 4.91 -13.29 14.08
C ALA A 67 6.29 -13.34 13.38
N LEU A 68 6.39 -12.83 12.15
CA LEU A 68 7.64 -12.82 11.40
C LEU A 68 8.59 -11.72 11.92
N PRO A 69 9.91 -11.99 11.96
CA PRO A 69 10.90 -10.95 12.20
C PRO A 69 10.78 -9.84 11.17
N LEU A 70 10.90 -8.59 11.60
CA LEU A 70 10.87 -7.44 10.71
C LEU A 70 12.07 -7.49 9.74
N LEU A 71 11.78 -7.65 8.44
CA LEU A 71 12.79 -7.66 7.37
C LEU A 71 13.36 -6.27 7.07
N LEU A 72 12.64 -5.22 7.49
CA LEU A 72 13.05 -3.82 7.43
C LEU A 72 12.68 -3.17 8.75
N ALA A 73 13.40 -2.12 9.14
CA ALA A 73 13.00 -1.28 10.27
C ALA A 73 11.52 -0.86 10.10
N PRO A 74 10.73 -0.77 11.20
CA PRO A 74 9.33 -0.40 11.14
C PRO A 74 9.15 0.82 10.23
N SER A 75 8.21 0.74 9.29
CA SER A 75 7.90 1.89 8.42
C SER A 75 7.61 3.14 9.23
N ASP A 76 7.11 2.97 10.45
CA ASP A 76 6.69 4.00 11.40
C ASP A 76 7.82 4.49 12.31
N ASP A 77 9.07 4.25 11.94
CA ASP A 77 10.20 4.98 12.54
C ASP A 77 9.92 6.49 12.50
N PRO A 78 10.00 7.20 13.65
CA PRO A 78 9.67 8.62 13.73
C PRO A 78 10.47 9.47 12.73
N GLY A 79 11.75 9.14 12.51
CA GLY A 79 12.60 9.80 11.53
C GLY A 79 12.17 9.53 10.09
N ALA A 80 11.78 8.30 9.77
CA ALA A 80 11.22 7.96 8.45
C ALA A 80 9.88 8.66 8.18
N ALA A 81 9.04 8.81 9.20
CA ALA A 81 7.76 9.54 9.12
C ALA A 81 7.97 11.03 8.87
N GLU A 82 8.91 11.66 9.58
CA GLU A 82 9.28 13.05 9.37
C GLU A 82 9.84 13.29 7.95
N GLN A 83 10.75 12.43 7.50
CA GLN A 83 11.28 12.51 6.14
C GLN A 83 10.19 12.31 5.06
N ARG A 84 9.18 11.46 5.30
CA ARG A 84 8.03 11.32 4.38
C ARG A 84 7.20 12.59 4.35
N ARG A 85 6.86 13.19 5.50
CA ARG A 85 6.14 14.47 5.58
C ARG A 85 6.87 15.59 4.84
N ALA A 86 8.17 15.74 5.07
CA ALA A 86 8.99 16.73 4.37
C ALA A 86 8.98 16.53 2.84
N ARG A 87 9.05 15.26 2.37
CA ARG A 87 8.96 14.93 0.94
C ARG A 87 7.57 15.22 0.35
N GLU A 88 6.51 14.94 1.10
CA GLU A 88 5.13 15.22 0.69
C GLU A 88 4.88 16.72 0.58
N GLU A 89 5.39 17.50 1.54
CA GLU A 89 5.32 18.95 1.56
C GLU A 89 6.11 19.56 0.39
N GLN A 90 7.33 19.09 0.13
CA GLN A 90 8.11 19.49 -1.05
C GLN A 90 7.37 19.19 -2.37
N ARG A 91 6.73 18.02 -2.49
CA ARG A 91 5.92 17.66 -3.67
C ARG A 91 4.67 18.53 -3.79
N ARG A 92 4.03 18.87 -2.67
CA ARG A 92 2.88 19.77 -2.63
C ARG A 92 3.28 21.17 -3.08
N ALA A 93 4.37 21.70 -2.55
CA ALA A 93 4.91 23.00 -2.93
C ALA A 93 5.34 23.02 -4.41
N ALA A 94 5.92 21.94 -4.94
CA ALA A 94 6.24 21.82 -6.36
C ALA A 94 4.99 21.88 -7.24
N ARG A 95 3.91 21.16 -6.87
CA ARG A 95 2.63 21.20 -7.59
C ARG A 95 1.96 22.57 -7.54
N VAL A 96 2.02 23.25 -6.39
CA VAL A 96 1.50 24.62 -6.22
C VAL A 96 2.26 25.58 -7.14
N ARG A 97 3.61 25.51 -7.14
CA ARG A 97 4.43 26.32 -8.05
C ARG A 97 4.17 26.04 -9.54
N GLU A 98 3.94 24.77 -9.90
CA GLU A 98 3.54 24.40 -11.27
C GLU A 98 2.16 24.95 -11.64
N SER A 99 1.21 25.01 -10.69
CA SER A 99 -0.13 25.58 -10.93
C SER A 99 -0.17 27.11 -10.90
N GLU A 100 0.74 27.76 -10.18
CA GLU A 100 0.88 29.22 -10.09
C GLU A 100 1.75 29.79 -11.23
N GLY A 101 2.41 28.93 -12.01
CA GLY A 101 3.25 29.28 -13.15
C GLY A 101 2.53 29.26 -14.51
N ILE A 102 1.22 29.52 -14.54
CA ILE A 102 0.42 29.77 -15.74
C ILE A 102 0.06 31.25 -15.79
#